data_AF-A0A955LY49-F1
#
_entry.id   AF-A0A955LY49-F1
#
_cell.length_a   1.000
_cell.length_b   1.000
_cell.length_c   1.000
_cell.angle_alpha   90.00
_cell.angle_beta   90.00
_cell.angle_gamma   90.00
#
_symmetry.space_group_name_H-M   'P 1'
#
loop_
_entity.id
_entity.type
_entity.pdbx_description
1 polymer ?
#
loop_
_entity_poly.entity_id
_entity_poly.type
_entity_poly.pdbx_seq_one_letter_code
_entity_poly.pdbx_strand_id
1 'polypeptide(L)'
;ESYDEAEAINGEIEKEKAVVSEEEKRFQNKKQEVDAEVKTIEARIKELEGQRASFTDIDPNIKARYERLLPHKNGLAIVPVAAGNSCGGCHMNVTHQTINQIKMNEELVVCEMCQRILYVEDAEN
;
A
#
# COMPACT_ATOMS: atom_id res chain seq x y z
N GLU A 1 -26.95 -33.30 47.81
CA GLU A 1 -27.65 -32.98 46.54
C GLU A 1 -27.61 -31.49 46.23
N SER A 2 -28.45 -30.61 46.82
CA SER A 2 -28.44 -29.17 46.41
C SER A 2 -27.16 -28.39 46.77
N TYR A 3 -26.41 -28.81 47.79
CA TYR A 3 -25.13 -28.17 48.15
C TYR A 3 -23.99 -28.61 47.21
N ASP A 4 -24.00 -29.87 46.77
CA ASP A 4 -23.00 -30.41 45.83
C ASP A 4 -23.16 -29.79 44.42
N GLU A 5 -24.41 -29.55 44.00
CA GLU A 5 -24.72 -28.85 42.74
C GLU A 5 -24.28 -27.38 42.77
N ALA A 6 -24.47 -26.69 43.90
CA ALA A 6 -24.03 -25.31 44.06
C ALA A 6 -22.49 -25.17 44.05
N GLU A 7 -21.78 -26.14 44.63
CA GLU A 7 -20.31 -26.19 44.61
C GLU A 7 -19.77 -26.46 43.20
N ALA A 8 -20.42 -27.36 42.45
CA ALA A 8 -20.07 -27.64 41.05
C ALA A 8 -20.23 -26.39 40.16
N ILE A 9 -21.36 -25.68 40.27
CA ILE A 9 -21.64 -24.46 39.50
C ILE A 9 -20.64 -23.36 39.86
N ASN A 10 -20.32 -23.17 41.15
CA ASN A 10 -19.30 -22.20 41.55
C ASN A 10 -17.91 -22.55 40.99
N GLY A 11 -17.55 -23.84 40.96
CA GLY A 11 -16.33 -24.30 40.32
C GLY A 11 -16.26 -24.00 38.82
N GLU A 12 -17.37 -24.12 38.11
CA GLU A 12 -17.47 -23.74 36.69
C GLU A 12 -17.37 -22.23 36.50
N ILE A 13 -18.04 -21.43 37.34
CA ILE A 13 -17.97 -19.97 37.30
C ILE A 13 -16.53 -19.48 37.50
N GLU A 14 -15.79 -20.04 38.46
CA GLU A 14 -14.40 -19.65 38.70
C GLU A 14 -13.46 -20.05 37.55
N LYS A 15 -13.70 -21.20 36.91
CA LYS A 15 -12.99 -21.58 35.67
C LYS A 15 -13.26 -20.60 34.54
N GLU A 16 -14.53 -20.27 34.29
CA GLU A 16 -14.90 -19.34 33.22
C GLU A 16 -14.35 -17.94 33.47
N LYS A 17 -14.38 -17.44 34.72
CA LYS A 17 -13.74 -16.17 35.09
C LYS A 17 -12.24 -16.17 34.83
N ALA A 18 -11.56 -17.29 35.08
CA ALA A 18 -10.13 -17.41 34.79
C ALA A 18 -9.85 -17.34 33.28
N VAL A 19 -10.66 -18.03 32.47
CA VAL A 19 -10.58 -17.99 30.99
C VAL A 19 -10.81 -16.58 30.47
N VAL A 20 -11.88 -15.91 30.92
CA VAL A 20 -12.18 -14.52 30.51
C VAL A 20 -11.05 -13.57 30.88
N SER A 21 -10.49 -13.71 32.09
CA SER A 21 -9.36 -12.89 32.55
C SER A 21 -8.10 -13.09 31.70
N GLU A 22 -7.84 -14.32 31.24
CA GLU A 22 -6.72 -14.62 30.34
C GLU A 22 -6.95 -14.03 28.95
N GLU A 23 -8.15 -14.20 28.37
CA GLU A 23 -8.48 -13.64 27.06
C GLU A 23 -8.50 -12.11 27.07
N GLU A 24 -8.96 -11.46 28.16
CA GLU A 24 -8.86 -10.00 28.32
C GLU A 24 -7.40 -9.54 28.29
N LYS A 25 -6.50 -10.21 29.02
CA LYS A 25 -5.07 -9.88 28.99
C LYS A 25 -4.48 -10.05 27.60
N ARG A 26 -4.81 -11.15 26.92
CA ARG A 26 -4.36 -11.42 25.55
C ARG A 26 -4.85 -10.35 24.58
N PHE A 27 -6.11 -9.96 24.68
CA PHE A 27 -6.70 -8.88 23.88
C PHE A 27 -6.00 -7.55 24.13
N GLN A 28 -5.80 -7.16 25.39
CA GLN A 28 -5.13 -5.89 25.73
C GLN A 28 -3.69 -5.86 25.20
N ASN A 29 -2.95 -6.96 25.34
CA ASN A 29 -1.60 -7.06 24.79
C ASN A 29 -1.60 -6.92 23.26
N LYS A 30 -2.52 -7.62 22.57
CA LYS A 30 -2.59 -7.52 21.11
C LYS A 30 -3.01 -6.14 20.64
N LYS A 31 -3.94 -5.50 21.36
CA LYS A 31 -4.36 -4.13 21.10
C LYS A 31 -3.19 -3.16 21.21
N GLN A 32 -2.38 -3.27 22.27
CA GLN A 32 -1.20 -2.42 22.45
C GLN A 32 -0.17 -2.61 21.34
N GLU A 33 0.05 -3.84 20.90
CA GLU A 33 0.94 -4.15 19.76
C GLU A 33 0.44 -3.49 18.47
N VAL A 34 -0.84 -3.67 18.14
CA VAL A 34 -1.47 -3.08 16.95
C VAL A 34 -1.45 -1.55 17.02
N ASP A 35 -1.77 -0.96 18.17
CA ASP A 35 -1.73 0.50 18.34
C ASP A 35 -0.31 1.07 18.15
N ALA A 36 0.73 0.33 18.55
CA ALA A 36 2.12 0.71 18.33
C ALA A 36 2.52 0.63 16.85
N GLU A 37 2.07 -0.42 16.16
CA GLU A 37 2.30 -0.60 14.73
C GLU A 37 1.60 0.50 13.92
N VAL A 38 0.34 0.82 14.23
CA VAL A 38 -0.41 1.91 13.59
C VAL A 38 0.33 3.24 13.72
N LYS A 39 0.81 3.60 14.92
CA LYS A 39 1.59 4.83 15.13
C LYS A 39 2.87 4.87 14.29
N THR A 40 3.53 3.73 14.15
CA THR A 40 4.75 3.61 13.34
C THR A 40 4.44 3.82 11.86
N ILE A 41 3.36 3.22 11.36
CA ILE A 41 2.89 3.37 9.97
C ILE A 41 2.49 4.82 9.71
N GLU A 42 1.72 5.46 10.61
CA GLU A 42 1.30 6.86 10.47
C GLU A 42 2.50 7.82 10.44
N ALA A 43 3.52 7.60 11.28
CA ALA A 43 4.73 8.39 11.25
C ALA A 43 5.46 8.25 9.92
N ARG A 44 5.55 7.02 9.39
CA ARG A 44 6.17 6.75 8.09
C ARG A 44 5.40 7.37 6.94
N ILE A 45 4.06 7.36 6.97
CA ILE A 45 3.21 8.04 5.98
C ILE A 45 3.53 9.54 5.96
N LYS A 46 3.54 10.20 7.12
CA LYS A 46 3.85 11.64 7.21
C LYS A 46 5.24 11.98 6.70
N GLU A 47 6.23 11.13 7.00
CA GLU A 47 7.60 11.29 6.49
C GLU A 47 7.62 11.23 4.96
N LEU A 48 6.98 10.21 4.37
CA LEU A 48 6.93 10.02 2.92
C LEU A 48 6.13 11.14 2.21
N GLU A 49 5.06 11.63 2.83
CA GLU A 49 4.31 12.79 2.33
C GLU A 49 5.17 14.06 2.34
N GLY A 50 5.96 14.26 3.41
CA GLY A 50 6.92 15.36 3.51
C GLY A 50 8.02 15.28 2.45
N GLN A 51 8.60 14.10 2.23
CA GLN A 51 9.57 13.85 1.16
C GLN A 51 8.95 14.09 -0.22
N ARG A 52 7.71 13.67 -0.44
CA ARG A 52 7.01 13.93 -1.71
C ARG A 52 6.78 15.42 -1.94
N ALA A 53 6.44 16.16 -0.89
CA ALA A 53 6.19 17.60 -0.96
C ALA A 53 7.47 18.42 -1.19
N SER A 54 8.65 17.91 -0.80
CA SER A 54 9.92 18.62 -0.98
C SER A 54 10.40 18.66 -2.44
N PHE A 55 9.88 17.78 -3.32
CA PHE A 55 10.14 17.85 -4.75
C PHE A 55 9.40 19.04 -5.39
N THR A 56 10.14 20.14 -5.53
CA THR A 56 9.66 21.42 -6.10
C THR A 56 10.20 21.68 -7.50
N ASP A 57 11.33 21.08 -7.88
CA ASP A 57 11.97 21.24 -9.19
C ASP A 57 11.36 20.32 -10.27
N ILE A 58 10.03 20.29 -10.35
CA ILE A 58 9.28 19.52 -11.36
C ILE A 58 8.39 20.50 -12.14
N ASP A 59 8.32 20.33 -13.47
CA ASP A 59 7.40 21.09 -14.31
C ASP A 59 5.96 21.00 -13.74
N PRO A 60 5.26 22.14 -13.51
CA PRO A 60 3.95 22.13 -12.89
C PRO A 60 2.89 21.33 -13.65
N ASN A 61 2.96 21.27 -14.98
CA ASN A 61 2.02 20.49 -15.79
C ASN A 61 2.27 19.00 -15.64
N ILE A 62 3.55 18.59 -15.61
CA ILE A 62 3.94 17.20 -15.35
C ILE A 62 3.48 16.77 -13.95
N LYS A 63 3.76 17.60 -12.93
CA LYS A 63 3.35 17.33 -11.55
C LYS A 63 1.84 17.19 -11.43
N ALA A 64 1.07 18.11 -12.01
CA ALA A 64 -0.39 18.07 -11.99
C ALA A 64 -0.95 16.82 -12.69
N ARG A 65 -0.34 16.38 -13.80
CA ARG A 65 -0.73 15.14 -14.50
C ARG A 65 -0.48 13.91 -13.63
N TYR A 66 0.71 13.81 -13.02
CA TYR A 66 1.06 12.74 -12.10
C TYR A 66 0.10 12.67 -10.90
N GLU A 67 -0.14 13.81 -10.24
CA GLU A 67 -1.02 13.90 -9.07
C GLU A 67 -2.46 13.51 -9.40
N ARG A 68 -2.95 13.85 -10.59
CA ARG A 68 -4.27 13.43 -11.07
C ARG A 68 -4.33 11.92 -11.33
N LEU A 69 -3.28 11.34 -11.91
CA LEU A 69 -3.26 9.90 -12.25
C LEU A 69 -3.14 9.00 -11.01
N LEU A 70 -2.34 9.40 -10.02
CA LEU A 70 -1.96 8.58 -8.88
C LEU A 70 -3.15 7.94 -8.11
N PRO A 71 -4.19 8.68 -7.68
CA PRO A 71 -5.32 8.10 -6.95
C PRO A 71 -6.17 7.18 -7.83
N HIS A 72 -6.25 7.44 -9.14
CA HIS A 72 -7.03 6.64 -10.08
C HIS A 72 -6.31 5.38 -10.58
N LYS A 73 -5.04 5.18 -10.20
CA LYS A 73 -4.19 4.07 -10.65
C LYS A 73 -3.58 3.28 -9.50
N ASN A 74 -4.24 3.28 -8.34
CA ASN A 74 -3.85 2.55 -7.12
C ASN A 74 -2.44 2.93 -6.65
N GLY A 75 -2.08 4.22 -6.71
CA GLY A 75 -0.75 4.68 -6.30
C GLY A 75 0.37 4.41 -7.31
N LEU A 76 0.05 3.86 -8.49
CA LEU A 76 1.03 3.52 -9.52
C LEU A 76 0.77 4.32 -10.80
N ALA A 77 1.21 5.58 -10.84
CA ALA A 77 1.01 6.48 -11.98
C ALA A 77 2.05 6.30 -13.11
N ILE A 78 3.26 5.87 -12.75
CA ILE A 78 4.41 5.70 -13.64
C ILE A 78 4.83 4.22 -13.60
N VAL A 79 5.03 3.59 -14.75
CA VAL A 79 5.39 2.16 -14.86
C VAL A 79 6.38 1.92 -15.99
N PRO A 80 7.23 0.88 -15.90
CA PRO A 80 8.14 0.54 -16.96
C PRO A 80 7.39 -0.08 -18.15
N VAL A 81 8.01 -0.06 -19.32
CA VAL A 81 7.76 -1.06 -20.37
C VAL A 81 8.47 -2.34 -19.94
N ALA A 82 7.70 -3.34 -19.52
CA ALA A 82 8.18 -4.63 -19.05
C ALA A 82 8.66 -5.53 -20.21
N ALA A 83 9.30 -6.64 -19.85
CA ALA A 83 9.76 -7.65 -20.80
C ALA A 83 8.66 -8.05 -21.79
N GLY A 84 9.03 -8.21 -23.06
CA GLY A 84 8.08 -8.48 -24.14
C GLY A 84 7.26 -7.28 -24.59
N ASN A 85 7.77 -6.05 -24.39
CA ASN A 85 7.15 -4.80 -24.84
C ASN A 85 5.76 -4.56 -24.24
N SER A 86 5.54 -4.89 -22.96
CA SER A 86 4.23 -4.75 -22.32
C SER A 86 4.21 -3.61 -21.30
N CYS A 87 3.04 -3.00 -21.07
CA CYS A 87 2.90 -1.98 -20.05
C CYS A 87 2.99 -2.64 -18.66
N GLY A 88 3.93 -2.22 -17.81
CA GLY A 88 4.09 -2.79 -16.46
C GLY A 88 2.92 -2.53 -15.50
N GLY A 89 1.88 -1.79 -15.92
CA GLY A 89 0.70 -1.54 -15.10
C GLY A 89 -0.59 -2.25 -15.56
N CYS A 90 -0.76 -2.50 -16.87
CA CYS A 90 -1.95 -3.17 -17.39
C CYS A 90 -1.64 -4.40 -18.25
N HIS A 91 -0.36 -4.68 -18.48
CA HIS A 91 0.16 -5.83 -19.22
C HIS A 91 -0.27 -5.91 -20.69
N MET A 92 -0.88 -4.85 -21.22
CA MET A 92 -1.16 -4.73 -22.65
C MET A 92 0.11 -4.41 -23.43
N ASN A 93 0.18 -4.89 -24.66
CA ASN A 93 1.31 -4.66 -25.55
C ASN A 93 1.47 -3.17 -25.86
N VAL A 94 2.70 -2.69 -25.80
CA VAL A 94 3.14 -1.34 -26.14
C VAL A 94 3.80 -1.43 -27.51
N THR A 95 3.39 -0.57 -28.44
CA THR A 95 3.90 -0.63 -29.81
C THR A 95 5.37 -0.22 -29.85
N HIS A 96 6.12 -0.75 -30.84
CA HIS A 96 7.51 -0.32 -31.07
C HIS A 96 7.62 1.19 -31.33
N GLN A 97 6.63 1.80 -31.98
CA GLN A 97 6.59 3.24 -32.19
C GLN A 97 6.49 3.99 -30.85
N THR A 98 5.59 3.57 -29.96
CA THR A 98 5.47 4.14 -28.61
C THR A 98 6.76 3.96 -27.81
N ILE A 99 7.43 2.82 -27.91
CA ILE A 99 8.73 2.58 -27.24
C ILE A 99 9.80 3.51 -27.78
N ASN A 100 9.86 3.71 -29.10
CA ASN A 100 10.79 4.66 -29.71
C ASN A 100 10.51 6.09 -29.26
N GLN A 101 9.25 6.50 -29.14
CA GLN A 101 8.86 7.81 -28.60
C GLN A 101 9.34 8.00 -27.15
N ILE A 102 9.21 6.97 -26.30
CA ILE A 102 9.74 7.02 -24.92
C ILE A 102 11.26 7.27 -24.97
N LYS A 103 11.99 6.53 -25.82
CA LYS A 103 13.46 6.65 -25.96
C LYS A 103 13.93 7.98 -26.53
N MET A 104 13.09 8.69 -27.29
CA MET A 104 13.42 10.02 -27.80
C MET A 104 13.50 11.06 -26.68
N ASN A 105 12.85 10.81 -25.52
CA ASN A 105 12.86 11.70 -24.35
C ASN A 105 12.42 13.14 -24.64
N GLU A 106 11.59 13.36 -25.67
CA GLU A 106 11.07 14.68 -26.05
C GLU A 106 9.81 15.05 -25.24
N GLU A 107 8.96 14.07 -24.92
CA GLU A 107 7.73 14.27 -24.16
C GLU A 107 7.35 13.04 -23.30
N LEU A 108 6.44 13.24 -22.35
CA LEU A 108 5.89 12.16 -21.55
C LEU A 108 4.91 11.29 -22.34
N VAL A 109 5.34 10.06 -22.61
CA VAL A 109 4.52 9.04 -23.27
C VAL A 109 3.68 8.28 -22.24
N VAL A 110 2.44 7.97 -22.59
CA VAL A 110 1.51 7.20 -21.76
C VAL A 110 1.04 5.93 -22.45
N CYS A 111 0.65 4.95 -21.65
CA CYS A 111 -0.01 3.77 -22.15
C CYS A 111 -1.39 4.12 -22.70
N GLU A 112 -1.66 3.78 -23.96
CA GLU A 112 -2.96 4.03 -24.61
C GLU A 112 -4.12 3.34 -23.88
N MET A 113 -3.85 2.18 -23.27
CA MET A 113 -4.88 1.36 -22.60
C MET A 113 -5.21 1.83 -21.19
N CYS A 114 -4.20 2.18 -20.38
CA CYS A 114 -4.43 2.48 -18.95
C CYS A 114 -4.02 3.89 -18.54
N GLN A 115 -3.45 4.69 -19.45
CA GLN A 115 -3.06 6.09 -19.27
C GLN A 115 -1.95 6.33 -18.23
N ARG A 116 -1.28 5.27 -17.75
CA ARG A 116 -0.07 5.41 -16.94
C ARG A 116 1.08 5.94 -17.78
N ILE A 117 1.93 6.75 -17.16
CA ILE A 117 3.17 7.25 -17.77
C ILE A 117 4.12 6.07 -17.93
N LEU A 118 4.67 5.91 -19.13
CA LEU A 118 5.61 4.84 -19.45
C LEU A 118 7.04 5.36 -19.40
N TYR A 119 7.95 4.54 -18.88
CA TYR A 119 9.39 4.74 -19.04
C TYR A 119 10.03 3.43 -19.53
N VAL A 120 11.21 3.52 -20.12
CA VAL A 120 12.06 2.36 -20.38
C VAL A 120 13.19 2.37 -19.36
N GLU A 121 13.50 1.21 -18.79
CA GLU A 121 14.72 1.06 -18.02
C GLU A 121 15.89 1.15 -19.00
N ASP A 122 16.77 2.14 -18.81
CA ASP A 122 18.03 2.18 -19.54
C ASP A 122 18.87 0.99 -19.09
N ALA A 123 19.37 0.21 -20.06
CA ALA A 123 20.22 -0.97 -19.81
C ALA A 123 21.64 -0.59 -19.36
N GLU A 124 21.80 0.52 -18.65
CA GLU A 124 23.05 0.93 -18.00
C GLU A 124 22.87 0.97 -16.48
N ASN A 125 22.84 -0.25 -15.92
CA ASN A 125 23.48 -0.62 -14.65
C ASN A 125 23.76 -2.13 -14.65
#